data_AF-A0A1N6E895-F1
#
_entry.id   AF-A0A1N6E895-F1
#
_cell.length_a   1.000
_cell.length_b   1.000
_cell.length_c   1.000
_cell.angle_alpha   90.00
_cell.angle_beta   90.00
_cell.angle_gamma   90.00
#
_symmetry.space_group_name_H-M   'P 1'
#
loop_
_entity.id
_entity.type
_entity.pdbx_description
1 polymer ?
#
loop_
_entity_poly.entity_id
_entity_poly.type
_entity_poly.pdbx_seq_one_letter_code
_entity_poly.pdbx_strand_id
1 'polypeptide(L)'
;MNDKHLYLALLKIKNNTNINELVHEGLELFEITNLLKQIIELNYLIETESELILSETGYKSFTILDTQYKKTNKSEWIRPDDKNIIKKIRKNDIFVPSSKELTFRLKKIIRK
;
A
#
# COMPACT_ATOMS: atom_id res chain seq x y z
N MET A 1 0.06 14.10 -14.78
CA MET A 1 0.53 12.86 -14.15
C MET A 1 1.68 13.22 -13.20
N ASN A 2 1.79 12.59 -12.03
CA ASN A 2 2.94 12.79 -11.13
C ASN A 2 4.05 11.79 -11.50
N ASP A 3 5.25 12.28 -11.81
CA ASP A 3 6.39 11.47 -12.27
C ASP A 3 6.81 10.39 -11.28
N LYS A 4 6.72 10.68 -9.98
CA LYS A 4 6.98 9.70 -8.92
C LYS A 4 5.95 8.56 -8.95
N HIS A 5 4.67 8.88 -9.16
CA HIS A 5 3.61 7.88 -9.22
C HIS A 5 3.71 7.06 -10.51
N LEU A 6 4.08 7.69 -11.64
CA LEU A 6 4.39 6.98 -12.88
C LEU A 6 5.56 6.01 -12.67
N TYR A 7 6.66 6.47 -12.07
CA TYR A 7 7.81 5.61 -11.75
C TYR A 7 7.39 4.38 -10.95
N LEU A 8 6.66 4.59 -9.85
CA LEU A 8 6.21 3.51 -8.99
C LEU A 8 5.29 2.54 -9.76
N ALA A 9 4.35 3.04 -10.55
CA ALA A 9 3.48 2.19 -11.36
C ALA A 9 4.27 1.34 -12.37
N LEU A 10 5.19 1.96 -13.12
CA LEU A 10 6.05 1.23 -14.07
C LEU A 10 6.96 0.21 -13.36
N LEU A 11 7.47 0.55 -12.17
CA LEU A 11 8.25 -0.37 -11.34
C LEU A 11 7.43 -1.59 -10.91
N LYS A 12 6.17 -1.39 -10.51
CA LYS A 12 5.28 -2.48 -10.09
C LYS A 12 4.93 -3.40 -11.24
N ILE A 13 4.62 -2.84 -12.41
CA ILE A 13 4.35 -3.61 -13.63
C ILE A 13 5.59 -4.42 -14.04
N LYS A 14 6.76 -3.75 -14.13
CA LYS A 14 8.02 -4.41 -14.50
C LYS A 14 8.39 -5.58 -13.59
N ASN A 15 8.13 -5.46 -12.29
CA ASN A 15 8.47 -6.50 -11.32
C ASN A 15 7.30 -7.46 -11.05
N ASN A 16 6.15 -7.27 -11.69
CA ASN A 16 4.90 -7.99 -11.45
C ASN A 16 4.53 -8.05 -9.95
N THR A 17 4.45 -6.88 -9.31
CA THR A 17 4.21 -6.73 -7.85
C THR A 17 2.96 -5.91 -7.57
N ASN A 18 2.47 -5.96 -6.32
CA ASN A 18 1.25 -5.25 -5.92
C ASN A 18 1.37 -3.72 -6.00
N ILE A 19 0.21 -3.07 -6.10
CA ILE A 19 0.07 -1.61 -6.15
C ILE A 19 0.05 -0.94 -4.77
N ASN A 20 0.28 -1.67 -3.67
CA ASN A 20 0.12 -1.14 -2.32
C ASN A 20 1.06 0.04 -2.06
N GLU A 21 2.23 0.09 -2.69
CA GLU A 21 3.14 1.23 -2.56
C GLU A 21 2.52 2.53 -3.08
N LEU A 22 1.68 2.48 -4.13
CA LEU A 22 0.93 3.66 -4.60
C LEU A 22 -0.10 4.10 -3.56
N VAL A 23 -0.80 3.14 -2.94
CA VAL A 23 -1.74 3.44 -1.83
C VAL A 23 -1.01 4.06 -0.63
N HIS A 24 0.20 3.58 -0.31
CA HIS A 24 1.04 4.16 0.74
C HIS A 24 1.55 5.56 0.43
N GLU A 25 1.65 5.94 -0.85
CA GLU A 25 1.92 7.30 -1.28
C GLU A 25 0.66 8.20 -1.26
N GLY A 26 -0.49 7.64 -0.85
CA GLY A 26 -1.73 8.39 -0.65
C GLY A 26 -2.64 8.41 -1.87
N LEU A 27 -2.40 7.59 -2.90
CA LEU A 27 -3.32 7.50 -4.03
C LEU A 27 -4.55 6.68 -3.64
N GLU A 28 -5.71 7.22 -4.01
CA GLU A 28 -6.97 6.49 -4.00
C GLU A 28 -7.07 5.54 -5.20
N LEU A 29 -7.90 4.50 -5.08
CA LEU A 29 -8.04 3.47 -6.13
C LEU A 29 -8.46 4.06 -7.49
N PHE A 30 -9.30 5.10 -7.49
CA PHE A 30 -9.71 5.76 -8.73
C PHE A 30 -8.54 6.48 -9.41
N GLU A 31 -7.61 7.06 -8.64
CA GLU A 31 -6.43 7.75 -9.16
C GLU A 31 -5.43 6.76 -9.74
N ILE A 32 -5.24 5.62 -9.08
CA ILE A 32 -4.42 4.50 -9.60
C ILE A 32 -5.01 4.00 -10.91
N THR A 33 -6.33 3.84 -10.99
CA THR A 33 -7.00 3.41 -12.23
C THR A 33 -6.81 4.42 -13.37
N ASN A 34 -6.92 5.72 -13.06
CA ASN A 34 -6.66 6.77 -14.05
C ASN A 34 -5.19 6.82 -14.50
N LEU A 35 -4.25 6.56 -13.58
CA LEU A 35 -2.83 6.45 -13.90
C LEU A 35 -2.57 5.26 -14.84
N LEU A 36 -3.16 4.11 -14.57
CA LEU A 36 -3.03 2.92 -15.43
C LEU A 36 -3.62 3.17 -16.83
N LYS A 37 -4.77 3.85 -16.93
CA LYS A 37 -5.34 4.26 -18.22
C LYS A 37 -4.38 5.13 -19.02
N GLN A 38 -3.75 6.12 -18.38
CA GLN A 38 -2.76 6.97 -19.05
C GLN A 38 -1.54 6.17 -19.53
N ILE A 39 -1.06 5.20 -18.74
CA ILE A 39 0.04 4.32 -19.12
C ILE A 39 -0.31 3.48 -20.37
N ILE A 40 -1.56 3.00 -20.46
CA ILE A 40 -2.07 2.28 -21.63
C ILE A 40 -2.16 3.22 -22.84
N GLU A 41 -2.74 4.42 -22.68
CA GLU A 41 -2.86 5.43 -23.74
C GLU A 41 -1.51 5.86 -24.31
N LEU A 42 -0.46 5.86 -23.48
CA LEU A 42 0.91 6.18 -23.87
C LEU A 42 1.65 5.01 -24.54
N ASN A 43 1.00 3.87 -24.74
CA ASN A 43 1.60 2.63 -25.26
C ASN A 43 2.85 2.20 -24.49
N TYR A 44 2.85 2.35 -23.17
CA TYR A 44 3.97 1.93 -22.31
C TYR A 44 3.96 0.44 -21.96
N LEU A 45 2.95 -0.29 -22.44
CA LEU A 45 2.69 -1.68 -22.09
C LEU A 45 2.56 -2.54 -23.36
N ILE A 46 3.01 -3.79 -23.25
CA ILE A 46 2.80 -4.83 -24.24
C ILE A 46 2.17 -6.02 -23.50
N GLU A 47 1.13 -6.57 -24.09
CA GLU A 47 0.53 -7.81 -23.64
C GLU A 47 1.25 -8.98 -24.31
N THR A 48 1.75 -9.90 -23.50
CA THR A 48 2.25 -11.21 -23.95
C THR A 48 1.23 -12.29 -23.56
N GLU A 49 1.43 -13.52 -24.02
CA GLU A 49 0.50 -14.63 -23.74
C GLU A 49 0.26 -14.89 -22.25
N SER A 50 1.19 -14.49 -21.38
CA SER A 50 1.17 -14.78 -19.95
C SER A 50 1.21 -13.54 -19.05
N GLU A 51 1.68 -12.41 -19.55
CA GLU A 51 1.94 -11.24 -18.70
C GLU A 51 1.89 -9.91 -19.46
N LEU A 52 1.60 -8.86 -18.70
CA LEU A 52 1.65 -7.48 -19.15
C LEU A 52 3.02 -6.90 -18.79
N ILE A 53 3.84 -6.65 -19.81
CA ILE A 53 5.21 -6.16 -19.66
C ILE A 53 5.34 -4.73 -20.16
N LEU A 54 6.46 -4.07 -19.82
CA LEU A 54 6.76 -2.75 -20.37
C LEU A 54 7.12 -2.85 -21.86
N SER A 55 6.58 -1.93 -22.66
CA SER A 55 7.03 -1.72 -24.04
C SER A 55 8.42 -1.10 -24.08
N GLU A 56 9.02 -1.01 -25.27
CA GLU A 56 10.31 -0.32 -25.44
C GLU A 56 10.23 1.15 -25.00
N THR A 57 9.13 1.84 -25.32
CA THR A 57 8.90 3.22 -24.89
C THR A 57 8.67 3.32 -23.39
N GLY A 58 7.90 2.40 -22.82
CA GLY A 58 7.68 2.30 -21.38
C GLY A 58 8.98 2.04 -20.61
N TYR A 59 9.86 1.19 -21.15
CA TYR A 59 11.16 0.89 -20.55
C TYR A 59 12.12 2.09 -20.61
N LYS A 60 12.12 2.84 -21.72
CA LYS A 60 12.88 4.10 -21.83
C LYS A 60 12.41 5.11 -20.78
N SER A 61 11.10 5.33 -20.67
CA SER A 61 10.52 6.23 -19.66
C SER A 61 10.85 5.76 -18.23
N PHE A 62 10.72 4.46 -17.97
CA PHE A 62 11.09 3.87 -16.68
C PHE A 62 12.57 4.12 -16.35
N THR A 63 13.47 3.92 -17.30
CA THR A 63 14.92 4.09 -17.08
C THR A 63 15.28 5.54 -16.73
N ILE A 64 14.66 6.51 -17.40
CA ILE A 64 14.82 7.94 -17.09
C ILE A 64 14.36 8.20 -15.64
N LEU A 65 13.18 7.72 -15.28
CA LEU A 65 12.62 7.92 -13.94
C LEU A 65 13.37 7.15 -12.84
N ASP A 66 13.93 5.97 -13.14
CA ASP A 66 14.73 5.19 -12.18
C ASP A 66 15.96 5.97 -11.72
N THR A 67 16.58 6.76 -12.60
CA THR A 67 17.70 7.61 -12.17
C THR A 67 17.32 8.67 -11.14
N GLN A 68 16.05 9.10 -11.14
CA GLN A 68 15.56 10.18 -10.29
C GLN A 68 14.90 9.69 -9.00
N TYR A 69 14.14 8.60 -9.07
CA TYR A 69 13.24 8.18 -7.99
C TYR A 69 13.66 6.88 -7.30
N LYS A 70 14.70 6.20 -7.79
CA LYS A 70 15.23 5.02 -7.12
C LYS A 70 15.73 5.39 -5.74
N LYS A 71 15.09 4.80 -4.72
CA LYS A 71 15.47 4.93 -3.31
C LYS A 71 16.83 4.24 -3.08
N THR A 72 17.91 4.97 -3.33
CA THR A 72 19.28 4.56 -3.03
C THR A 72 19.62 4.70 -1.55
N ASN A 73 18.85 5.52 -0.82
CA ASN A 73 19.07 5.75 0.61
C ASN A 73 18.32 4.73 1.49
N LYS A 74 19.08 3.88 2.19
CA LYS A 74 18.57 2.79 3.05
C LYS A 74 17.70 3.29 4.21
N SER A 75 17.88 4.53 4.66
CA SER A 75 17.06 5.09 5.75
C SER A 75 15.59 5.31 5.35
N GLU A 76 15.30 5.43 4.05
CA GLU A 76 13.93 5.59 3.54
C GLU A 76 13.20 4.25 3.35
N TRP A 77 13.89 3.12 3.55
CA TRP A 77 13.29 1.80 3.45
C TRP A 77 12.39 1.47 4.63
N ILE A 78 12.68 2.05 5.80
CA ILE A 78 11.94 1.81 7.03
C ILE A 78 11.10 3.06 7.29
N ARG A 79 9.82 2.99 6.91
CA ARG A 79 8.83 3.99 7.35
C ARG A 79 8.26 3.55 8.70
N PRO A 80 8.27 4.42 9.73
CA PRO A 80 7.59 4.12 10.98
C PRO A 80 6.08 3.93 10.73
N ASP A 81 5.52 2.86 11.29
CA ASP A 81 4.08 2.57 11.18
C ASP A 81 3.32 3.36 12.24
N ASP A 82 3.00 4.61 11.92
CA ASP A 82 2.29 5.52 12.82
C ASP A 82 0.87 5.05 13.17
N LYS A 83 0.25 4.22 12.33
CA LYS A 83 -1.13 3.76 12.51
C LYS A 83 -1.25 2.71 13.60
N ASN A 84 -0.24 1.84 13.72
CA ASN A 84 -0.24 0.74 14.69
C ASN A 84 0.62 1.04 15.93
N ILE A 85 0.98 2.31 16.18
CA ILE A 85 1.70 2.69 17.40
C ILE A 85 0.78 2.47 18.60
N ILE A 86 1.08 1.43 19.38
CA ILE A 86 0.44 1.20 20.67
C ILE A 86 0.91 2.31 21.61
N LYS A 87 -0.05 3.10 22.13
CA LYS A 87 0.26 4.11 23.14
C LYS A 87 0.87 3.43 24.36
N LYS A 88 2.04 3.90 24.76
CA LYS A 88 2.73 3.42 25.94
C LYS A 88 1.86 3.66 27.18
N ILE A 89 1.41 2.58 27.81
CA ILE A 89 0.66 2.61 29.06
C ILE A 89 1.61 3.03 30.18
N ARG A 90 1.22 3.98 31.02
CA ARG A 90 2.00 4.41 32.18
C ARG A 90 1.91 3.35 33.27
N LYS A 91 2.93 3.27 34.12
CA LYS A 91 3.00 2.28 35.22
C LYS A 91 1.77 2.31 36.16
N ASN A 92 1.08 3.45 36.22
CA ASN A 92 -0.07 3.68 37.09
C ASN A 92 -1.40 3.79 36.33
N ASP A 93 -1.44 3.46 35.03
CA ASP A 93 -2.71 3.44 34.31
C ASP A 93 -3.47 2.15 34.72
N ILE A 94 -4.63 2.34 35.37
CA ILE A 94 -5.54 1.25 35.73
C ILE A 94 -6.61 1.15 34.65
N PHE A 95 -6.69 0.00 33.99
CA PHE A 95 -7.77 -0.27 33.03
C PHE A 95 -9.05 -0.66 33.80
N VAL A 96 -10.11 0.13 33.65
CA VAL A 96 -11.42 -0.15 34.23
C VAL A 96 -12.40 -0.44 33.09
N PRO A 97 -12.88 -1.69 32.92
CA PRO A 97 -13.83 -2.02 31.86
C PRO A 97 -15.18 -1.35 32.09
N SER A 98 -15.89 -1.03 31.00
CA SER A 98 -17.23 -0.46 31.09
C SER A 98 -18.25 -1.53 31.55
N SER A 99 -19.26 -1.14 32.32
CA SER A 99 -20.28 -2.08 32.84
C SER A 99 -21.02 -2.85 31.74
N LYS A 100 -21.01 -2.36 30.50
CA LYS A 100 -21.63 -3.00 29.33
C LYS A 100 -20.79 -4.13 28.74
N GLU A 101 -19.48 -4.14 28.97
CA GLU A 101 -18.56 -5.21 28.53
C GLU A 101 -18.56 -6.41 29.49
N LEU A 102 -19.01 -6.20 30.72
CA LEU A 102 -19.13 -7.23 31.76
C LEU A 102 -20.42 -8.05 31.57
N THR A 103 -20.49 -8.86 30.50
CA THR A 103 -21.58 -9.83 30.34
C THR A 103 -21.27 -11.13 31.08
N PHE A 104 -21.57 -11.17 32.39
CA PHE A 104 -21.59 -12.43 33.13
C PHE A 104 -22.81 -13.24 32.73
N ARG A 105 -22.65 -14.23 31.84
CA ARG A 105 -23.71 -15.20 31.55
C ARG A 105 -23.87 -16.15 32.73
N LEU A 106 -24.80 -15.85 33.62
CA LEU A 106 -25.22 -16.81 34.65
C LEU A 106 -25.99 -17.95 33.97
N LYS A 107 -25.38 -19.15 33.89
CA LYS A 107 -26.09 -20.37 33.51
C LYS A 107 -27.16 -20.64 34.58
N LYS A 108 -28.45 -20.51 34.23
CA LYS A 108 -29.55 -21.03 35.05
C LYS A 108 -29.39 -22.56 35.13
N ILE A 109 -29.02 -23.06 36.30
CA ILE A 109 -29.13 -24.49 36.61
C ILE A 109 -30.61 -24.75 36.87
N ILE A 110 -31.29 -25.34 35.88
CA ILE A 110 -32.65 -25.85 36.05
C ILE A 110 -32.52 -27.13 36.89
N ARG A 111 -32.93 -27.07 38.15
CA ARG A 111 -33.16 -28.29 38.95
C ARG A 111 -34.55 -28.81 38.59
N LYS A 112 -34.60 -30.06 38.12
CA LYS A 112 -35.82 -30.85 37.90
C LYS A 112 -36.51 -31.14 39.22
#